data_AF-A0A091BQJ2-F1
#
_entry.id   AF-A0A091BQJ2-F1
#
_cell.length_a   1.000
_cell.length_b   1.000
_cell.length_c   1.000
_cell.angle_alpha   90.00
_cell.angle_beta   90.00
_cell.angle_gamma   90.00
#
_symmetry.space_group_name_H-M   'P 1'
#
loop_
_entity.id
_entity.type
_entity.pdbx_description
1 polymer ?
#
loop_
_entity_poly.entity_id
_entity_poly.type
_entity_poly.pdbx_seq_one_letter_code
_entity_poly.pdbx_strand_id
1 'polypeptide(L)'
;MSIKWVIIITFLVLIALVYFLTSKYRKVYDSQGERMSGPYIITFSNLNEFPDILANQKISDMIQVLHKDSKSYRVYSMMNDEKLKKLITDELGLQENQVSVNYTKLFIPAFF
;
A
#
# COMPACT_ATOMS: atom_id res chain seq x y z
N MET A 1 3.68 50.06 -14.30
CA MET A 1 3.49 48.92 -13.37
C MET A 1 4.78 48.74 -12.60
N SER A 2 4.79 49.01 -11.28
CA SER A 2 6.03 49.05 -10.51
C SER A 2 6.68 47.67 -10.42
N ILE A 3 8.01 47.60 -10.55
CA ILE A 3 8.78 46.35 -10.62
C ILE A 3 8.53 45.41 -9.43
N LYS A 4 8.14 45.98 -8.28
CA LYS A 4 7.70 45.26 -7.06
C LYS A 4 6.50 44.34 -7.33
N TRP A 5 5.52 44.80 -8.11
CA TRP A 5 4.35 44.00 -8.46
C TRP A 5 4.68 42.85 -9.40
N VAL A 6 5.64 43.05 -10.31
CA VAL A 6 6.11 41.99 -11.21
C VAL A 6 6.76 40.87 -10.40
N ILE A 7 7.62 41.19 -9.43
CA ILE A 7 8.27 40.19 -8.57
C ILE A 7 7.25 39.37 -7.77
N ILE A 8 6.25 40.03 -7.19
CA ILE A 8 5.19 39.36 -6.40
C ILE A 8 4.38 38.40 -7.27
N ILE A 9 3.99 38.84 -8.47
CA ILE A 9 3.21 38.00 -9.40
C ILE A 9 4.04 36.79 -9.84
N THR A 10 5.31 36.99 -10.18
CA THR A 10 6.20 35.90 -10.58
C THR A 10 6.38 34.88 -9.46
N PHE A 11 6.49 35.31 -8.20
CA PHE A 11 6.62 34.42 -7.05
C PHE A 11 5.35 33.58 -6.82
N LEU A 12 4.17 34.18 -6.95
CA LEU A 12 2.88 33.47 -6.86
C LEU A 12 2.71 32.42 -7.96
N VAL A 13 3.12 32.74 -9.19
CA VAL A 13 3.09 31.79 -10.31
C VAL A 13 4.02 30.61 -10.04
N LEU A 14 5.20 30.87 -9.47
CA LEU A 14 6.17 29.81 -9.15
C LEU A 14 5.64 28.85 -8.08
N ILE A 15 4.99 29.35 -7.03
CA ILE A 15 4.33 28.54 -6.00
C ILE A 15 3.22 27.67 -6.62
N ALA A 16 2.36 28.27 -7.44
CA ALA A 16 1.28 27.55 -8.12
C ALA A 16 1.82 26.45 -9.04
N LEU A 17 2.92 26.71 -9.75
CA LEU A 17 3.58 25.72 -10.62
C LEU A 17 4.13 24.53 -9.81
N VAL A 18 4.81 24.79 -8.70
CA VAL A 18 5.33 23.75 -7.81
C VAL A 18 4.19 22.91 -7.23
N TYR A 19 3.10 23.56 -6.81
CA TYR A 19 1.91 22.88 -6.29
C TYR A 19 1.23 22.00 -7.36
N PHE A 20 1.12 22.50 -8.59
CA PHE A 20 0.51 21.74 -9.69
C PHE A 20 1.37 20.55 -10.13
N LEU A 21 2.70 20.73 -10.18
CA LEU A 21 3.63 19.65 -10.49
C LEU A 21 3.54 18.55 -9.41
N THR A 22 3.65 18.91 -8.13
CA THR A 22 3.56 17.94 -7.02
C THR A 22 2.22 17.20 -6.96
N SER A 23 1.09 17.85 -7.27
CA SER A 23 -0.22 17.18 -7.28
C SER A 23 -0.34 16.09 -8.36
N LYS A 24 0.25 16.33 -9.55
CA LYS A 24 0.27 15.35 -10.65
C LYS A 24 1.10 14.12 -10.31
N TYR A 25 2.25 14.28 -9.65
CA TYR A 25 3.08 13.14 -9.21
C TYR A 25 2.40 12.30 -8.13
N ARG A 26 1.57 12.92 -7.27
CA ARG A 26 0.82 12.20 -6.23
C ARG A 26 -0.19 11.21 -6.83
N LYS A 27 -0.89 11.58 -7.90
CA LYS A 27 -1.87 10.71 -8.58
C LYS A 27 -1.26 9.46 -9.24
N VAL A 28 0.00 9.52 -9.66
CA VAL A 28 0.69 8.38 -10.30
C VAL A 28 1.15 7.34 -9.27
N TYR A 29 1.37 7.75 -8.02
CA TYR A 29 1.59 6.82 -6.91
C TYR A 29 0.29 6.14 -6.46
N ASP A 30 -0.80 6.89 -6.33
CA ASP A 30 -2.12 6.32 -5.98
C ASP A 30 -2.61 5.27 -7.00
N SER A 31 -2.30 5.46 -8.30
CA SER A 31 -2.70 4.53 -9.37
C SER A 31 -1.81 3.28 -9.48
N GLN A 32 -0.62 3.25 -8.87
CA GLN A 32 0.12 1.99 -8.69
C GLN A 32 -0.51 1.10 -7.61
N GLY A 33 -1.21 1.71 -6.65
CA GLY A 33 -2.09 1.03 -5.69
C GLY A 33 -3.36 0.44 -6.33
N GLU A 34 -3.62 0.65 -7.63
CA GLU A 34 -4.72 0.01 -8.36
C GLU A 34 -4.30 -1.29 -9.08
N ARG A 35 -3.19 -1.93 -8.67
CA ARG A 35 -2.97 -3.34 -9.03
C ARG A 35 -4.03 -4.17 -8.33
N MET A 36 -5.11 -4.48 -9.07
CA MET A 36 -6.34 -5.05 -8.54
C MET A 36 -6.19 -6.42 -7.87
N SER A 37 -5.16 -7.19 -8.21
CA SER A 37 -4.88 -8.47 -7.56
C SER A 37 -3.45 -8.89 -7.83
N GLY A 38 -2.85 -9.63 -6.91
CA GLY A 38 -1.49 -10.10 -7.10
C GLY A 38 -0.88 -10.83 -5.91
N PRO A 39 0.33 -11.37 -6.11
CA PRO A 39 1.15 -11.93 -5.04
C PRO A 39 1.73 -10.84 -4.13
N TYR A 40 1.50 -11.00 -2.83
CA TYR A 40 1.97 -10.13 -1.76
C TYR A 40 2.70 -10.92 -0.68
N ILE A 41 3.61 -10.24 0.01
CA ILE A 41 4.23 -10.71 1.24
C ILE A 41 3.70 -9.85 2.38
N ILE A 42 2.98 -10.47 3.31
CA ILE A 42 2.55 -9.88 4.56
C ILE A 42 3.62 -10.19 5.60
N THR A 43 4.23 -9.16 6.18
CA THR A 43 5.23 -9.30 7.25
C THR A 43 4.68 -8.71 8.52
N PHE A 44 4.84 -9.45 9.62
CA PHE A 44 4.46 -9.00 10.94
C PHE A 44 5.70 -8.66 11.77
N SER A 45 5.69 -7.47 12.38
CA SER A 45 6.79 -6.95 13.18
C SER A 45 6.29 -6.47 14.52
N ASN A 46 7.13 -6.56 15.57
CA ASN A 46 6.82 -6.06 16.91
C ASN A 46 5.52 -6.65 17.50
N LEU A 47 5.29 -7.94 17.29
CA LEU A 47 4.21 -8.70 17.90
C LEU A 47 4.78 -9.70 18.91
N ASN A 48 4.10 -9.85 20.04
CA ASN A 48 4.42 -10.87 21.04
C ASN A 48 4.07 -12.27 20.53
N GLU A 49 3.01 -12.37 19.73
CA GLU A 49 2.53 -13.62 19.12
C GLU A 49 2.26 -13.41 17.64
N PHE A 50 2.58 -14.42 16.83
CA PHE A 50 2.37 -14.37 15.39
C PHE A 50 0.91 -14.73 15.07
N PRO A 51 0.11 -13.80 14.52
CA PRO A 51 -1.31 -14.03 14.33
C PRO A 51 -1.55 -15.06 13.22
N ASP A 52 -2.58 -15.89 13.42
CA ASP A 52 -3.06 -16.78 12.37
C ASP A 52 -4.07 -16.04 11.51
N ILE A 53 -3.63 -15.55 10.35
CA ILE A 53 -4.46 -14.79 9.42
C ILE A 53 -5.59 -15.62 8.82
N LEU A 54 -5.46 -16.95 8.82
CA LEU A 54 -6.48 -17.88 8.33
C LEU A 54 -7.58 -18.14 9.35
N ALA A 55 -7.36 -17.78 10.62
CA ALA A 55 -8.40 -17.87 11.65
C ALA A 55 -9.52 -16.83 11.45
N ASN A 56 -9.24 -15.74 10.70
CA ASN A 56 -10.25 -14.75 10.36
C ASN A 56 -10.83 -15.03 8.96
N GLN A 57 -12.13 -15.34 8.93
CA GLN A 57 -12.82 -15.70 7.70
C GLN A 57 -12.80 -14.58 6.64
N LYS A 58 -12.94 -13.31 7.04
CA LYS A 58 -12.93 -12.19 6.08
C LYS A 58 -11.58 -12.04 5.39
N ILE A 59 -10.49 -12.33 6.11
CA ILE A 59 -9.15 -12.35 5.53
C ILE A 59 -9.04 -13.57 4.62
N SER A 60 -9.36 -14.78 5.11
CA SER A 60 -9.22 -16.02 4.33
C SER A 60 -10.03 -16.04 3.03
N ASP A 61 -11.18 -15.39 2.99
CA ASP A 61 -12.02 -15.31 1.79
C ASP A 61 -11.40 -14.42 0.69
N MET A 62 -10.53 -13.50 1.08
CA MET A 62 -9.93 -12.48 0.20
C MET A 62 -8.49 -12.78 -0.22
N ILE A 63 -7.85 -13.75 0.45
CA ILE A 63 -6.48 -14.15 0.20
C ILE A 63 -6.35 -15.66 0.03
N GLN A 64 -5.48 -16.08 -0.89
CA GLN A 64 -5.01 -17.45 -0.98
C GLN A 64 -3.61 -17.51 -0.40
N VAL A 65 -3.43 -18.23 0.72
CA VAL A 65 -2.10 -18.43 1.31
C VAL A 65 -1.31 -19.41 0.44
N LEU A 66 -0.17 -18.94 -0.07
CA LEU A 66 0.75 -19.72 -0.89
C LEU A 66 1.84 -20.35 -0.02
N HIS A 67 2.34 -19.59 0.96
CA HIS A 67 3.38 -20.06 1.87
C HIS A 67 3.33 -19.32 3.20
N LYS A 68 3.62 -20.03 4.29
CA LYS A 68 3.78 -19.47 5.63
C LYS A 68 5.24 -19.56 6.04
N ASP A 69 5.89 -18.42 6.15
CA ASP A 69 7.21 -18.27 6.74
C ASP A 69 7.06 -18.00 8.26
N SER A 70 8.17 -17.99 9.01
CA SER A 70 8.16 -17.82 10.47
C SER A 70 7.67 -16.44 10.95
N LYS A 71 7.78 -15.41 10.11
CA LYS A 71 7.36 -14.02 10.39
C LYS A 71 6.62 -13.35 9.24
N SER A 72 6.29 -14.11 8.19
CA SER A 72 5.61 -13.58 7.03
C SER A 72 4.68 -14.60 6.39
N TYR A 73 3.68 -14.12 5.67
CA TYR A 73 2.83 -14.92 4.80
C TYR A 73 3.00 -14.46 3.37
N ARG A 74 3.16 -15.41 2.46
CA ARG A 74 3.06 -15.17 1.03
C ARG A 74 1.66 -15.51 0.60
N VAL A 75 0.96 -14.54 0.06
CA VAL A 75 -0.44 -14.66 -0.28
C VAL A 75 -0.69 -14.13 -1.67
N TYR A 76 -1.65 -14.72 -2.38
CA TYR A 76 -2.27 -14.05 -3.50
C TYR A 76 -3.51 -13.33 -2.98
N SER A 77 -3.67 -12.04 -3.28
CA SER A 77 -4.82 -11.26 -2.84
C SER A 77 -5.60 -10.74 -4.03
N MET A 78 -6.93 -10.75 -3.90
CA MET A 78 -7.86 -10.12 -4.85
C MET A 78 -8.02 -8.61 -4.63
N MET A 79 -7.24 -8.02 -3.72
CA MET A 79 -7.26 -6.59 -3.41
C MET A 79 -5.83 -6.03 -3.36
N ASN A 80 -5.73 -4.70 -3.42
CA ASN A 80 -4.44 -4.01 -3.36
C ASN A 80 -3.79 -4.11 -1.98
N ASP A 81 -2.51 -3.75 -1.91
CA ASP A 81 -1.69 -3.75 -0.71
C ASP A 81 -2.24 -2.86 0.41
N GLU A 82 -2.73 -1.66 0.08
CA GLU A 82 -3.28 -0.74 1.10
C GLU A 82 -4.57 -1.27 1.73
N LYS A 83 -5.51 -1.79 0.93
CA LYS A 83 -6.76 -2.38 1.42
C LYS A 83 -6.48 -3.68 2.16
N LEU A 84 -5.57 -4.50 1.67
CA LEU A 84 -5.17 -5.73 2.35
C LEU A 84 -4.54 -5.43 3.70
N LYS A 85 -3.61 -4.47 3.74
CA LYS A 85 -2.99 -4.01 4.99
C LYS A 85 -4.06 -3.52 5.96
N LYS A 86 -4.96 -2.65 5.50
CA LYS A 86 -6.04 -2.11 6.33
C LYS A 86 -6.96 -3.21 6.86
N LEU A 87 -7.38 -4.15 6.03
CA LEU A 87 -8.22 -5.28 6.43
C LEU A 87 -7.55 -6.10 7.54
N ILE A 88 -6.26 -6.45 7.37
CA ILE A 88 -5.50 -7.22 8.35
C ILE A 88 -5.34 -6.44 9.66
N THR A 89 -5.04 -5.14 9.57
CA THR A 89 -4.90 -4.25 10.73
C THR A 89 -6.21 -4.15 11.51
N ASP A 90 -7.33 -3.90 10.83
CA ASP A 90 -8.65 -3.72 11.45
C ASP A 90 -9.16 -5.02 12.08
N GLU A 91 -9.06 -6.14 11.35
CA GLU A 91 -9.59 -7.44 11.78
C GLU A 91 -8.76 -8.13 12.86
N LEU A 92 -7.46 -7.86 12.94
CA LEU A 92 -6.58 -8.41 13.96
C LEU A 92 -6.27 -7.40 15.09
N GLY A 93 -6.86 -6.20 15.05
CA GLY A 93 -6.63 -5.16 16.06
C GLY A 93 -5.17 -4.72 16.17
N LEU A 94 -4.45 -4.70 15.05
CA LEU A 94 -3.02 -4.38 15.00
C LEU A 94 -2.80 -2.89 14.75
N GLN A 95 -1.58 -2.40 14.99
CA GLN A 95 -1.16 -1.06 14.61
C GLN A 95 -0.59 -1.04 13.19
N GLU A 96 -0.66 0.11 12.51
CA GLU A 96 -0.18 0.25 11.12
C GLU A 96 1.31 -0.06 10.93
N ASN A 97 2.12 0.09 11.98
CA ASN A 97 3.56 -0.20 11.98
C ASN A 97 3.87 -1.68 12.27
N GLN A 98 2.88 -2.46 12.70
CA GLN A 98 3.03 -3.89 13.02
C GLN A 98 2.77 -4.79 11.81
N VAL A 99 2.15 -4.25 10.75
CA VAL A 99 1.82 -4.97 9.52
C VAL A 99 2.44 -4.26 8.32
N SER A 100 3.18 -4.99 7.50
CA SER A 100 3.68 -4.52 6.20
C SER A 100 3.20 -5.46 5.11
N VAL A 101 2.62 -4.90 4.04
CA VAL A 101 2.19 -5.64 2.86
C VAL A 101 3.00 -5.14 1.68
N ASN A 102 3.81 -6.01 1.08
CA ASN A 102 4.66 -5.65 -0.05
C ASN A 102 4.33 -6.54 -1.25
N TYR A 103 4.11 -5.90 -2.41
CA TYR A 103 3.95 -6.62 -3.66
C TYR A 103 5.22 -7.39 -4.02
N THR A 104 5.09 -8.67 -4.38
CA THR A 104 6.23 -9.50 -4.81
C THR A 104 6.02 -9.99 -6.23
N LYS A 105 6.88 -9.60 -7.15
CA LYS A 105 6.79 -10.03 -8.57
C LYS A 105 7.15 -11.52 -8.78
N LEU A 106 7.58 -12.21 -7.72
CA LEU A 106 8.24 -13.53 -7.77
C LEU A 106 7.30 -14.73 -7.65
N PHE A 107 6.05 -14.62 -8.11
CA PHE A 107 5.16 -15.79 -8.21
C PHE A 107 4.53 -15.89 -9.59
N ILE A 108 5.10 -16.78 -10.42
CA ILE A 108 4.37 -17.45 -11.48
C ILE A 108 3.96 -18.81 -10.89
N PRO A 109 2.75 -18.96 -10.31
CA PRO A 109 2.18 -20.29 -10.24
C PRO A 109 1.84 -20.66 -11.69
N ALA A 110 2.64 -21.53 -12.29
CA ALA A 110 2.35 -22.14 -13.57
C ALA A 110 1.20 -23.15 -13.42
N PHE A 111 0.03 -22.72 -12.94
CA PHE A 111 -1.15 -23.57 -12.76
C PHE A 111 -2.42 -22.73 -12.86
N PHE A 112 -2.82 -22.46 -14.11
CA PHE A 112 -4.22 -22.37 -14.52
C PHE A 112 -4.46 -23.50 -15.52
#